data_AF-A0A0D6AI76-F1
#
_entry.id   AF-A0A0D6AI76-F1
#
_cell.length_a   1.000
_cell.length_b   1.000
_cell.length_c   1.000
_cell.angle_alpha   90.00
_cell.angle_beta   90.00
_cell.angle_gamma   90.00
#
_symmetry.space_group_name_H-M   'P 1'
#
loop_
_entity.id
_entity.type
_entity.pdbx_description
1 polymer ?
#
loop_
_entity_poly.entity_id
_entity_poly.type
_entity_poly.pdbx_seq_one_letter_code
_entity_poly.pdbx_strand_id
1 'polypeptide(L)'
;MGKENFNQSHSSAWVIQTWLSFILSIGATSIGIIYLPVDIWIKGYMGMGLLFSIGSTVSLTKTQRDLHESSRIIAKLEEAKVERILAEHNQVN
;
A
#
# COMPACT_ATOMS: atom_id res chain seq x y z
N MET A 1 1.64 16.08 27.29
CA MET A 1 1.16 16.60 25.98
C MET A 1 0.82 15.40 25.11
N GLY A 2 -0.43 14.93 25.15
CA GLY A 2 -0.84 13.70 24.46
C GLY A 2 -0.74 13.90 22.95
N LYS A 3 0.07 13.11 22.26
CA LYS A 3 0.10 13.08 20.80
C LYS A 3 -1.21 12.46 20.33
N GLU A 4 -2.14 13.31 19.89
CA GLU A 4 -3.35 12.82 19.22
C GLU A 4 -2.93 12.08 17.95
N ASN A 5 -3.17 10.77 17.94
CA ASN A 5 -2.97 9.95 16.76
C ASN A 5 -4.12 10.27 15.81
N PHE A 6 -3.93 11.23 14.91
CA PHE A 6 -4.84 11.42 13.78
C PHE A 6 -4.83 10.12 12.96
N ASN A 7 -5.80 9.25 13.22
CA ASN A 7 -6.06 8.11 12.38
C ASN A 7 -6.56 8.67 11.04
N GLN A 8 -5.67 8.77 10.05
CA GLN A 8 -6.01 9.21 8.70
C GLN A 8 -6.76 8.09 7.98
N SER A 9 -7.95 7.77 8.49
CA SER A 9 -8.84 6.81 7.88
C SER A 9 -9.47 7.48 6.66
N HIS A 10 -9.23 6.92 5.48
CA HIS A 10 -9.87 7.40 4.26
C HIS A 10 -11.39 7.24 4.37
N SER A 11 -12.14 8.22 3.87
CA SER A 11 -13.60 8.11 3.76
C SER A 11 -13.98 6.89 2.91
N SER A 12 -15.08 6.22 3.27
CA SER A 12 -15.63 5.08 2.52
C SER A 12 -15.83 5.41 1.03
N ALA A 13 -16.25 6.65 0.73
CA ALA A 13 -16.41 7.12 -0.65
C ALA A 13 -15.08 7.13 -1.43
N TRP A 14 -13.98 7.53 -0.80
CA TRP A 14 -12.65 7.53 -1.41
C TRP A 14 -12.18 6.10 -1.68
N VAL A 15 -12.39 5.19 -0.72
CA VAL A 15 -12.06 3.77 -0.90
C VAL A 15 -12.81 3.19 -2.10
N ILE A 16 -14.11 3.42 -2.20
CA ILE A 16 -14.92 2.97 -3.34
C ILE A 16 -14.42 3.55 -4.66
N GLN A 17 -14.13 4.86 -4.70
CA GLN A 17 -13.61 5.53 -5.89
C GLN A 17 -12.28 4.92 -6.36
N THR A 18 -11.34 4.67 -5.44
CA THR A 18 -10.04 4.08 -5.81
C THR A 18 -10.19 2.68 -6.41
N TRP A 19 -11.07 1.85 -5.84
CA TRP A 19 -11.39 0.54 -6.41
C TRP A 19 -12.05 0.63 -7.78
N LEU A 20 -13.00 1.55 -7.95
CA LEU A 20 -13.69 1.77 -9.21
C LEU A 20 -12.70 2.20 -10.30
N SER A 21 -11.83 3.18 -10.02
CA SER A 21 -10.80 3.65 -10.96
C SER A 21 -9.83 2.53 -11.36
N PHE A 22 -9.44 1.68 -10.40
CA PHE A 22 -8.54 0.56 -10.67
C PHE A 22 -9.19 -0.47 -11.61
N ILE A 23 -10.44 -0.86 -11.32
CA ILE A 23 -11.19 -1.81 -12.17
C ILE A 23 -11.45 -1.22 -13.55
N LEU A 24 -11.82 0.06 -13.64
CA LEU A 24 -12.03 0.75 -14.91
C LEU A 24 -10.75 0.82 -15.74
N SER A 25 -9.60 1.12 -15.12
CA SER A 25 -8.30 1.19 -15.81
C SER A 25 -7.91 -0.17 -16.42
N ILE A 26 -8.00 -1.24 -15.63
CA ILE A 26 -7.71 -2.60 -16.11
C ILE A 26 -8.70 -3.00 -17.20
N GLY A 27 -9.99 -2.80 -16.96
CA GLY A 27 -11.05 -3.14 -17.91
C GLY A 27 -10.91 -2.42 -19.24
N ALA A 28 -10.71 -1.10 -19.22
CA ALA A 28 -10.51 -0.30 -20.43
C ALA A 28 -9.27 -0.75 -21.22
N THR A 29 -8.17 -1.02 -20.52
CA THR A 29 -6.93 -1.50 -21.17
C THR A 29 -7.11 -2.88 -21.77
N SER A 30 -7.71 -3.82 -21.04
CA SER A 30 -8.01 -5.18 -21.55
C SER A 30 -8.95 -5.14 -22.76
N ILE A 31 -10.01 -4.33 -22.72
CA ILE A 31 -10.90 -4.09 -23.85
C ILE A 31 -10.11 -3.55 -25.05
N GLY A 32 -9.24 -2.56 -24.83
CA GLY A 32 -8.36 -2.01 -25.87
C GLY A 32 -7.48 -3.07 -26.53
N ILE A 33 -6.89 -3.98 -25.74
CA ILE A 33 -6.07 -5.09 -26.27
C ILE A 33 -6.92 -6.06 -27.11
N ILE A 34 -8.15 -6.38 -26.67
CA ILE A 34 -9.05 -7.30 -27.39
C ILE A 34 -9.44 -6.73 -28.75
N TYR A 35 -9.82 -5.45 -28.81
CA TYR A 35 -10.27 -4.79 -30.04
C TYR A 35 -9.13 -4.32 -30.95
N LEU A 36 -7.87 -4.44 -30.53
CA LEU A 36 -6.72 -4.07 -31.35
C LEU A 36 -6.63 -4.97 -32.60
N PRO A 37 -6.55 -4.42 -33.84
CA PRO A 37 -6.49 -5.22 -35.06
C PRO A 37 -5.06 -5.70 -35.35
N VAL A 38 -4.53 -6.56 -34.47
CA VAL A 38 -3.18 -7.14 -34.55
C VAL A 38 -3.23 -8.65 -34.33
N ASP A 39 -2.11 -9.31 -34.64
CA ASP A 39 -1.92 -10.74 -34.42
C ASP A 39 -2.09 -11.14 -32.93
N ILE A 40 -2.56 -12.36 -32.69
CA ILE A 40 -2.79 -12.92 -31.35
C ILE A 40 -1.53 -12.95 -30.50
N TRP A 41 -0.36 -13.15 -31.09
CA TRP A 41 0.92 -13.14 -30.38
C TRP A 41 1.23 -11.78 -29.76
N ILE A 42 0.92 -10.70 -30.48
CA ILE A 42 1.11 -9.32 -30.01
C ILE A 42 0.13 -9.02 -28.88
N LYS A 43 -1.14 -9.45 -29.01
CA LYS A 43 -2.13 -9.33 -27.93
C LYS A 43 -1.68 -10.09 -26.68
N GLY A 44 -1.13 -11.29 -26.85
CA GLY A 44 -0.57 -12.11 -25.77
C GLY A 44 0.58 -11.39 -25.07
N TYR A 45 1.52 -10.81 -25.83
CA TYR A 45 2.62 -10.02 -25.27
C TYR A 45 2.13 -8.82 -24.43
N MET A 46 1.16 -8.06 -24.96
CA MET A 46 0.56 -6.94 -24.24
C MET A 46 -0.18 -7.40 -22.99
N GLY A 47 -0.92 -8.51 -23.07
CA GLY A 47 -1.63 -9.11 -21.94
C GLY A 47 -0.68 -9.57 -20.83
N MET A 48 0.44 -10.22 -21.18
CA MET A 48 1.48 -10.59 -20.21
C MET A 48 2.06 -9.37 -19.51
N GLY A 49 2.38 -8.30 -20.26
CA GLY A 49 2.88 -7.05 -19.69
C GLY A 49 1.89 -6.38 -18.75
N LEU A 50 0.61 -6.34 -19.11
CA LEU A 50 -0.47 -5.80 -18.28
C LEU A 50 -0.60 -6.60 -16.97
N LEU A 51 -0.68 -7.93 -17.04
CA LEU A 51 -0.79 -8.78 -15.85
C LEU A 51 0.42 -8.65 -14.93
N PHE A 52 1.63 -8.63 -15.49
CA PHE A 52 2.85 -8.45 -14.71
C PHE A 52 2.93 -7.08 -14.04
N SER A 53 2.52 -6.02 -14.74
CA SER A 53 2.44 -4.66 -14.18
C SER A 53 1.44 -4.58 -13.01
N ILE A 54 0.26 -5.19 -13.14
CA ILE A 54 -0.73 -5.25 -12.07
C ILE A 54 -0.19 -6.02 -10.86
N GLY A 55 0.36 -7.22 -11.10
CA GLY A 55 0.91 -8.07 -10.04
C GLY A 55 2.07 -7.41 -9.28
N SER A 56 3.02 -6.81 -10.01
CA SER A 56 4.15 -6.09 -9.41
C SER A 56 3.71 -4.85 -8.62
N THR A 57 2.72 -4.09 -9.11
CA THR A 57 2.16 -2.94 -8.38
C THR A 57 1.51 -3.35 -7.06
N VAL A 58 0.75 -4.45 -7.07
CA VAL A 58 0.11 -5.00 -5.86
C VAL A 58 1.17 -5.48 -4.87
N SER A 59 2.21 -6.19 -5.32
CA SER A 59 3.33 -6.61 -4.46
C SER A 59 4.08 -5.41 -3.88
N LEU A 60 4.40 -4.42 -4.72
CA LEU A 60 5.08 -3.19 -4.29
C LEU A 60 4.27 -2.44 -3.23
N THR A 61 2.95 -2.32 -3.42
CA THR A 61 2.06 -1.66 -2.46
C THR A 61 2.02 -2.40 -1.12
N LYS A 62 2.05 -3.74 -1.13
CA LYS A 62 2.18 -4.53 0.11
C LYS A 62 3.50 -4.24 0.80
N THR A 63 4.62 -4.35 0.08
CA THR A 63 5.95 -4.04 0.64
C THR A 63 6.01 -2.65 1.25
N GLN A 64 5.45 -1.64 0.58
CA GLN A 64 5.41 -0.27 1.12
C GLN A 64 4.56 -0.15 2.39
N ARG A 65 3.41 -0.84 2.45
CA ARG A 65 2.59 -0.89 3.67
C ARG A 65 3.35 -1.57 4.81
N ASP A 66 3.97 -2.71 4.54
CA ASP A 66 4.70 -3.49 5.52
C ASP A 66 5.89 -2.69 6.09
N LEU A 67 6.59 -1.92 5.23
CA LEU A 67 7.65 -0.99 5.65
C LEU A 67 7.10 0.13 6.55
N HIS A 68 5.99 0.76 6.14
CA HIS A 68 5.37 1.84 6.91
C HIS A 68 4.91 1.38 8.30
N GLU A 69 4.26 0.22 8.38
CA GLU A 69 3.82 -0.38 9.63
C GLU A 69 5.01 -0.77 10.52
N SER A 70 6.04 -1.39 9.93
CA SER A 70 7.27 -1.77 10.65
C SER A 70 7.96 -0.57 11.29
N SER A 71 8.16 0.53 10.55
CA SER A 71 8.76 1.75 11.08
C SER A 71 7.94 2.34 12.23
N ARG A 72 6.61 2.32 12.13
CA ARG A 72 5.73 2.82 13.20
C ARG A 72 5.79 1.97 14.47
N ILE A 73 5.90 0.65 14.34
CA ILE A 73 6.02 -0.28 15.48
C ILE A 73 7.37 -0.08 16.18
N ILE A 74 8.46 0.02 15.42
CA ILE A 74 9.80 0.24 15.98
C ILE A 74 9.87 1.54 16.79
N ALA A 75 9.33 2.64 16.26
CA ALA A 75 9.33 3.93 16.97
C ALA A 75 8.57 3.86 18.31
N LYS A 76 7.45 3.13 18.37
CA LYS A 76 6.70 2.93 19.63
C LYS A 76 7.47 2.07 20.64
N LEU A 77 8.21 1.07 20.16
CA LEU A 77 9.03 0.23 21.03
C LEU A 77 10.20 1.01 21.62
N GLU A 78 10.86 1.85 20.82
CA GLU A 78 11.92 2.74 21.30
C GLU A 78 11.40 3.70 22.37
N GLU A 79 10.25 4.33 22.15
CA GLU A 79 9.60 5.21 23.14
C GLU A 79 9.33 4.48 24.46
N ALA A 80 8.72 3.29 24.41
CA ALA A 80 8.46 2.48 25.61
C ALA A 80 9.74 2.00 26.32
N LYS A 81 10.79 1.66 25.56
CA LYS A 81 12.08 1.25 26.13
C LYS A 81 12.79 2.42 26.82
N VAL A 82 12.74 3.61 26.21
CA VAL A 82 13.27 4.83 26.81
C VAL A 82 12.50 5.19 28.08
N GLU A 83 11.16 5.13 28.06
CA GLU A 83 10.32 5.37 29.23
C GLU A 83 10.66 4.43 30.38
N ARG A 84 10.87 3.14 30.09
CA ARG A 84 11.29 2.16 31.10
C ARG A 84 12.66 2.48 31.72
N ILE A 85 13.65 2.84 30.91
CA ILE A 85 14.99 3.19 31.41
C ILE A 85 14.92 4.43 32.32
N LEU A 86 14.14 5.45 31.93
CA LEU A 86 13.91 6.64 32.73
C LEU A 86 13.21 6.31 34.07
N ALA A 87 12.20 5.45 34.04
CA ALA A 87 11.49 5.01 35.24
C ALA A 87 12.40 4.23 36.20
N GLU A 88 13.24 3.32 35.69
CA GLU A 88 14.20 2.55 36.48
C GLU A 88 15.23 3.48 37.17
N HIS A 89 15.71 4.54 36.52
CA HIS A 89 16.67 5.48 37.13
C HIS A 89 16.04 6.45 38.12
N ASN A 90 14.78 6.88 37.90
CA ASN A 90 14.08 7.78 38.82
C ASN A 90 13.70 7.11 40.16
N GLN A 91 13.60 5.78 40.22
CA GLN A 91 13.28 5.06 41.46
C GLN A 91 14.49 4.88 42.40
N VAL A 92 15.71 5.13 41.93
CA VAL A 92 16.96 4.87 42.68
C VAL A 92 17.48 6.13 43.39
N ASN A 93 16.86 7.29 43.19
CA ASN A 93 17.17 8.56 43.86
C ASN A 93 15.95 9.13 44.58
#